data_AF-A0A3N5MH62-F1
#
_entry.id   AF-A0A3N5MH62-F1
#
_cell.length_a   1.000
_cell.length_b   1.000
_cell.length_c   1.000
_cell.angle_alpha   90.00
_cell.angle_beta   90.00
_cell.angle_gamma   90.00
#
_symmetry.space_group_name_H-M   'P 1'
#
loop_
_entity.id
_entity.type
_entity.pdbx_description
1 polymer ?
#
loop_
_entity_poly.entity_id
_entity_poly.type
_entity_poly.pdbx_seq_one_letter_code
_entity_poly.pdbx_strand_id
1 'polypeptide(L)'
;MSEMRIVIRDADREIEADRHGSFAERVVAALSAEPETIEELDTALERFIERNGKDFFGDFVPAAEYAYYDAGLLIVDLAARLVVCDSTYLAATREGSVRYHDGKSETDIDVRYHLSEDWLLVEDSTDWEALAEDRRGERLLNPPLDARAVLYGEPLFDFIARNCLDTFHDQGPAATPDDEDHTYRRECDLIRGIHVCWMMTPRDDLRGQTPRQVMVAKRRLIEDGLEDRALQWSRTE
;
A
#
# COMPACT_ATOMS: atom_id res chain seq x y z
N MET A 1 16.67 10.57 25.22
CA MET A 1 15.59 9.60 25.51
C MET A 1 14.53 9.92 24.49
N SER A 2 14.28 8.95 23.62
CA SER A 2 13.55 9.08 22.35
C SER A 2 12.77 7.79 22.06
N GLU A 3 12.51 7.00 23.10
CA GLU A 3 11.72 5.79 22.97
C GLU A 3 10.25 6.14 23.08
N MET A 4 9.41 5.32 22.45
CA MET A 4 7.98 5.49 22.42
C MET A 4 7.35 4.12 22.58
N ARG A 5 6.17 4.09 23.21
CA ARG A 5 5.33 2.91 23.16
C ARG A 5 4.69 2.82 21.78
N ILE A 6 4.84 1.68 21.12
CA ILE A 6 4.19 1.40 19.85
C ILE A 6 3.20 0.27 20.07
N VAL A 7 1.93 0.54 19.84
CA VAL A 7 0.85 -0.43 19.88
C VAL A 7 0.31 -0.61 18.46
N ILE A 8 0.22 -1.85 18.01
CA ILE A 8 -0.32 -2.20 16.70
C ILE A 8 -1.43 -3.20 16.91
N ARG A 9 -2.59 -2.94 16.30
CA ARG A 9 -3.74 -3.84 16.31
C ARG A 9 -4.26 -4.09 14.91
N ASP A 10 -4.69 -5.32 14.67
CA ASP A 10 -5.51 -5.70 13.54
C ASP A 10 -6.85 -6.28 14.02
N ALA A 11 -7.55 -7.03 13.18
CA ALA A 11 -8.83 -7.62 13.52
C ALA A 11 -8.70 -8.79 14.53
N ASP A 12 -7.53 -9.41 14.63
CA ASP A 12 -7.34 -10.66 15.38
C ASP A 12 -6.58 -10.44 16.69
N ARG A 13 -5.65 -9.48 16.74
CA ARG A 13 -4.82 -9.25 17.92
C ARG A 13 -4.30 -7.82 18.04
N GLU A 14 -3.77 -7.53 19.22
CA GLU A 14 -3.07 -6.30 19.58
C GLU A 14 -1.71 -6.64 20.21
N ILE A 15 -0.68 -5.93 19.77
CA ILE A 15 0.71 -6.13 20.21
C ILE A 15 1.36 -4.80 20.56
N GLU A 16 2.28 -4.81 21.52
CA GLU A 16 3.02 -3.63 21.95
C GLU A 16 4.51 -3.89 22.13
N ALA A 17 5.31 -2.85 21.94
CA ALA A 17 6.69 -2.78 22.41
C ALA A 17 7.14 -1.33 22.55
N ASP A 18 8.09 -1.10 23.45
CA ASP A 18 8.79 0.17 23.54
C ASP A 18 9.97 0.15 22.57
N ARG A 19 10.04 1.14 21.67
CA ARG A 19 11.04 1.24 20.60
C ARG A 19 11.48 2.69 20.41
N HIS A 20 12.65 2.87 19.81
CA HIS A 20 13.10 4.20 19.40
C HIS A 20 12.12 4.84 18.40
N GLY A 21 11.86 6.14 18.51
CA GLY A 21 10.89 6.86 17.68
C GLY A 21 11.15 6.76 16.17
N SER A 22 12.41 6.62 15.76
CA SER A 22 12.74 6.37 14.34
C SER A 22 12.19 5.04 13.80
N PHE A 23 11.95 4.03 14.65
CA PHE A 23 11.23 2.83 14.24
C PHE A 23 9.74 3.13 14.05
N ALA A 24 9.15 3.95 14.93
CA ALA A 24 7.76 4.42 14.82
C ALA A 24 7.52 5.17 13.50
N GLU A 25 8.46 6.00 13.05
CA GLU A 25 8.41 6.68 11.75
C GLU A 25 8.30 5.69 10.58
N ARG A 26 9.09 4.61 10.63
CA ARG A 26 9.09 3.59 9.59
C ARG A 26 7.83 2.73 9.61
N VAL A 27 7.26 2.50 10.79
CA VAL A 27 5.93 1.89 10.93
C VAL A 27 4.87 2.75 10.24
N VAL A 28 4.83 4.06 10.51
CA VAL A 28 3.90 4.98 9.83
C VAL A 28 4.13 4.98 8.32
N ALA A 29 5.39 5.05 7.86
CA ALA A 29 5.72 5.01 6.44
C ALA A 29 5.28 3.70 5.75
N ALA A 30 5.38 2.56 6.44
CA ALA A 30 4.95 1.25 5.94
C ALA A 30 3.44 1.15 5.70
N LEU A 31 2.63 2.00 6.33
CA LEU A 31 1.19 2.09 6.07
C LEU A 31 0.86 2.53 4.64
N SER A 32 1.84 3.06 3.88
CA SER A 32 1.71 3.36 2.45
C SER A 32 1.47 2.11 1.59
N ALA A 33 1.79 0.91 2.09
CA ALA A 33 1.44 -0.35 1.44
C ALA A 33 -0.04 -0.74 1.60
N GLU A 34 -0.79 0.04 2.39
CA GLU A 34 -2.17 -0.23 2.81
C GLU A 34 -2.36 -1.60 3.49
N PRO A 35 -1.53 -2.00 4.47
CA PRO A 35 -1.69 -3.30 5.16
C PRO A 35 -3.02 -3.35 5.92
N GLU A 36 -3.64 -4.52 5.97
CA GLU A 36 -4.84 -4.85 6.75
C GLU A 36 -4.50 -5.78 7.94
N THR A 37 -3.34 -6.45 7.92
CA THR A 37 -2.87 -7.34 8.99
C THR A 37 -1.49 -6.96 9.50
N ILE A 38 -1.16 -7.39 10.73
CA ILE A 38 0.17 -7.17 11.31
C ILE A 38 1.26 -7.82 10.44
N GLU A 39 1.00 -9.00 9.85
CA GLU A 39 1.93 -9.69 8.95
C GLU A 39 2.19 -8.90 7.65
N GLU A 40 1.15 -8.28 7.08
CA GLU A 40 1.30 -7.41 5.92
C GLU A 40 2.10 -6.15 6.27
N LEU A 41 1.86 -5.55 7.44
CA LEU A 41 2.64 -4.41 7.92
C LEU A 41 4.12 -4.78 8.16
N ASP A 42 4.37 -5.96 8.74
CA ASP A 42 5.72 -6.50 8.97
C ASP A 42 6.45 -6.68 7.64
N THR A 43 5.76 -7.23 6.64
CA THR A 43 6.31 -7.36 5.28
C THR A 43 6.56 -5.99 4.64
N ALA A 44 5.64 -5.04 4.82
CA ALA A 44 5.75 -3.69 4.25
C ALA A 44 6.94 -2.89 4.82
N LEU A 45 7.36 -3.18 6.06
CA LEU A 45 8.53 -2.57 6.69
C LEU A 45 9.84 -2.86 5.95
N GLU A 46 9.94 -3.96 5.19
CA GLU A 46 11.13 -4.30 4.39
C GLU A 46 11.49 -3.20 3.38
N ARG A 47 10.52 -2.37 3.00
CA ARG A 47 10.76 -1.21 2.15
C ARG A 47 11.68 -0.19 2.80
N PHE A 48 11.69 -0.10 4.13
CA PHE A 48 12.36 0.94 4.91
C PHE A 48 13.47 0.40 5.82
N ILE A 49 13.47 -0.90 6.10
CA ILE A 49 14.44 -1.59 6.95
C ILE A 49 14.85 -2.90 6.29
N GLU A 50 16.16 -3.14 6.17
CA GLU A 50 16.68 -4.43 5.70
C GLU A 50 16.33 -5.54 6.70
N ARG A 51 15.69 -6.61 6.21
CA ARG A 51 15.32 -7.76 7.04
C ARG A 51 16.54 -8.64 7.31
N ASN A 52 16.95 -8.72 8.58
CA ASN A 52 18.05 -9.57 9.05
C ASN A 52 17.60 -10.95 9.56
N GLY A 53 16.58 -11.54 8.92
CA GLY A 53 16.10 -12.91 9.18
C GLY A 53 15.16 -13.10 10.39
N LYS A 54 14.74 -12.03 11.06
CA LYS A 54 13.67 -12.04 12.07
C LYS A 54 12.53 -11.12 11.64
N ASP A 55 11.32 -11.43 12.11
CA ASP A 55 10.17 -10.55 11.98
C ASP A 55 10.38 -9.28 12.81
N PHE A 56 10.02 -8.12 12.27
CA PHE A 56 10.21 -6.82 12.93
C PHE A 56 9.37 -6.70 14.20
N PHE A 57 8.23 -7.40 14.23
CA PHE A 57 7.35 -7.47 15.40
C PHE A 57 7.53 -8.75 16.22
N GLY A 58 8.52 -9.59 15.92
CA GLY A 58 8.67 -10.91 16.54
C GLY A 58 8.96 -10.91 18.05
N ASP A 59 9.36 -9.76 18.60
CA ASP A 59 9.61 -9.54 20.02
C ASP A 59 8.61 -8.57 20.68
N PHE A 60 7.55 -8.20 19.97
CA PHE A 60 6.40 -7.52 20.56
C PHE A 60 5.62 -8.51 21.42
N VAL A 61 5.02 -7.99 22.49
CA VAL A 61 4.19 -8.77 23.41
C VAL A 61 2.72 -8.40 23.22
N PRO A 62 1.75 -9.20 23.68
CA PRO A 62 0.34 -8.79 23.69
C PRO A 62 0.17 -7.45 24.39
N ALA A 63 -0.59 -6.53 23.78
CA ALA A 63 -0.80 -5.20 24.35
C ALA A 63 -1.53 -5.29 25.69
N ALA A 64 -1.08 -4.50 26.66
CA ALA A 64 -1.65 -4.49 28.01
C ALA A 64 -2.17 -3.11 28.39
N GLU A 65 -1.51 -2.04 27.93
CA GLU A 65 -1.88 -0.68 28.29
C GLU A 65 -1.48 0.35 27.23
N TYR A 66 -2.43 1.23 26.90
CA TYR A 66 -2.26 2.37 25.99
C TYR A 66 -1.70 3.59 26.73
N ALA A 67 -0.54 3.43 27.37
CA ALA A 67 0.09 4.48 28.17
C ALA A 67 1.23 5.20 27.41
N TYR A 68 1.30 6.52 27.59
CA TYR A 68 2.40 7.35 27.13
C TYR A 68 3.73 6.88 27.75
N TYR A 69 4.76 6.66 26.93
CA TYR A 69 6.07 6.18 27.37
C TYR A 69 7.20 7.06 26.83
N ASP A 70 8.06 7.56 27.72
CA ASP A 70 9.20 8.45 27.42
C ASP A 70 8.84 9.60 26.46
N ALA A 71 9.08 9.42 25.16
CA ALA A 71 8.88 10.44 24.14
C ALA A 71 7.49 10.38 23.47
N GLY A 72 6.68 9.33 23.71
CA GLY A 72 5.32 9.26 23.17
C GLY A 72 4.64 7.89 23.16
N LEU A 73 3.45 7.88 22.55
CA LEU A 73 2.60 6.74 22.25
C LEU A 73 2.20 6.79 20.77
N LEU A 74 2.50 5.72 20.04
CA LEU A 74 1.99 5.46 18.71
C LEU A 74 1.00 4.29 18.77
N ILE A 75 -0.24 4.50 18.34
CA ILE A 75 -1.23 3.45 18.16
C ILE A 75 -1.54 3.34 16.67
N VAL A 76 -1.41 2.15 16.11
CA VAL A 76 -1.78 1.83 14.74
C VAL A 76 -2.90 0.80 14.77
N ASP A 77 -4.10 1.22 14.37
CA ASP A 77 -5.24 0.34 14.19
C ASP A 77 -5.49 0.09 12.69
N LEU A 78 -5.05 -1.08 12.23
CA LEU A 78 -5.12 -1.47 10.83
C LEU A 78 -6.57 -1.63 10.37
N ALA A 79 -7.41 -2.25 11.20
CA ALA A 79 -8.81 -2.50 10.89
C ALA A 79 -9.62 -1.19 10.81
N ALA A 80 -9.30 -0.20 11.66
CA ALA A 80 -9.94 1.12 11.66
C ALA A 80 -9.31 2.11 10.65
N ARG A 81 -8.15 1.78 10.07
CA ARG A 81 -7.29 2.73 9.34
C ARG A 81 -7.01 3.99 10.16
N LEU A 82 -6.63 3.82 11.43
CA LEU A 82 -6.37 4.92 12.36
C LEU A 82 -4.92 4.87 12.85
N VAL A 83 -4.28 6.04 12.88
CA VAL A 83 -2.98 6.27 13.52
C VAL A 83 -3.16 7.34 14.58
N VAL A 84 -2.88 6.99 15.82
CA VAL A 84 -2.79 7.94 16.94
C VAL A 84 -1.31 8.12 17.24
N CYS A 85 -0.82 9.35 17.15
CA CYS A 85 0.58 9.68 17.40
C CYS A 85 0.65 10.81 18.42
N ASP A 86 0.53 10.44 19.70
CA ASP A 86 0.67 11.34 20.84
C ASP A 86 2.14 11.36 21.26
N SER A 87 2.92 12.28 20.70
CA SER A 87 4.37 12.25 20.81
C SER A 87 5.00 13.63 20.76
N THR A 88 6.10 13.76 21.50
CA THR A 88 6.99 14.93 21.44
C THR A 88 8.16 14.74 20.47
N TYR A 89 8.33 13.52 19.93
CA TYR A 89 9.41 13.16 19.01
C TYR A 89 8.95 13.14 17.55
N LEU A 90 7.76 12.58 17.31
CA LEU A 90 7.22 12.30 15.99
C LEU A 90 5.87 13.00 15.80
N ALA A 91 5.67 13.60 14.64
CA ALA A 91 4.34 13.93 14.12
C ALA A 91 4.04 13.02 12.93
N ALA A 92 2.97 12.22 13.01
CA ALA A 92 2.57 11.37 11.90
C ALA A 92 2.03 12.22 10.74
N THR A 93 2.70 12.17 9.58
CA THR A 93 2.27 12.89 8.37
C THR A 93 1.75 11.94 7.30
N ARG A 94 0.92 12.49 6.42
CA ARG A 94 0.35 11.72 5.29
C ARG A 94 1.37 11.44 4.19
N GLU A 95 2.36 12.30 4.04
CA GLU A 95 3.45 12.15 3.09
C GLU A 95 4.76 12.56 3.76
N GLY A 96 5.86 11.98 3.29
CA GLY A 96 7.19 12.27 3.84
C GLY A 96 8.25 11.33 3.30
N SER A 97 9.39 11.34 3.97
CA SER A 97 10.47 10.39 3.73
C SER A 97 11.09 9.96 5.04
N VAL A 98 11.52 8.71 5.09
CA VAL A 98 12.32 8.16 6.18
C VAL A 98 13.64 7.64 5.60
N ARG A 99 14.72 7.73 6.37
CA ARG A 99 15.99 7.15 5.93
C ARG A 99 15.94 5.64 6.01
N TYR A 100 16.43 4.98 4.96
CA TYR A 100 16.55 3.52 4.91
C TYR A 100 17.51 3.03 5.99
N HIS A 101 17.17 1.91 6.64
CA HIS A 101 18.01 1.30 7.67
C HIS A 101 18.53 -0.06 7.18
N ASP A 102 19.85 -0.25 7.08
CA ASP A 102 20.51 -1.47 6.56
C ASP A 102 20.56 -2.63 7.58
N GLY A 103 19.64 -2.59 8.54
CA GLY A 103 19.62 -3.47 9.71
C GLY A 103 20.78 -3.28 10.72
N LYS A 104 21.77 -2.40 10.47
CA LYS A 104 22.81 -2.02 11.44
C LYS A 104 22.73 -0.55 11.84
N SER A 105 22.46 0.32 10.88
CA SER A 105 22.36 1.75 11.04
C SER A 105 21.45 2.39 10.01
N GLU A 106 21.02 3.60 10.31
CA GLU A 106 20.40 4.49 9.34
C GLU A 106 21.40 4.90 8.25
N THR A 107 20.98 4.86 6.99
CA THR A 107 21.78 5.20 5.82
C THR A 107 21.41 6.59 5.28
N ASP A 108 22.17 7.10 4.31
CA ASP A 108 21.87 8.38 3.63
C ASP A 108 20.79 8.27 2.54
N ILE A 109 20.13 7.12 2.41
CA ILE A 109 19.10 6.88 1.40
C ILE A 109 17.73 7.26 1.97
N ASP A 110 17.17 8.38 1.51
CA ASP A 110 15.78 8.74 1.81
C ASP A 110 14.79 7.92 0.96
N VAL A 111 13.87 7.23 1.64
CA VAL A 111 12.76 6.49 1.02
C VAL A 111 11.46 7.24 1.31
N ARG A 112 10.80 7.67 0.24
CA ARG A 112 9.53 8.40 0.32
C ARG A 112 8.35 7.48 0.61
N TYR A 113 7.31 8.04 1.20
CA TYR A 113 6.03 7.38 1.41
C TYR A 113 4.87 8.37 1.26
N HIS A 114 3.72 7.82 0.83
CA HIS A 114 2.46 8.53 0.73
C HIS A 114 1.35 7.61 1.26
N LEU A 115 0.59 8.10 2.26
CA LEU A 115 -0.52 7.39 2.87
C LEU A 115 -1.83 7.73 2.16
N SER A 116 -2.65 6.70 1.95
CA SER A 116 -4.01 6.85 1.43
C SER A 116 -4.85 7.81 2.27
N GLU A 117 -5.84 8.47 1.65
CA GLU A 117 -6.81 9.32 2.35
C GLU A 117 -7.66 8.56 3.39
N ASP A 118 -7.71 7.23 3.28
CA ASP A 118 -8.42 6.33 4.19
C ASP A 118 -7.80 6.28 5.60
N TRP A 119 -6.49 6.55 5.72
CA TRP A 119 -5.81 6.63 7.02
C TRP A 119 -6.18 7.91 7.78
N LEU A 120 -6.84 7.79 8.91
CA LEU A 120 -7.03 8.92 9.82
C LEU A 120 -5.80 9.07 10.72
N LEU A 121 -5.21 10.26 10.78
CA LEU A 121 -4.06 10.59 11.64
C LEU A 121 -4.53 11.54 12.73
N VAL A 122 -4.26 11.22 14.00
CA VAL A 122 -4.67 11.99 15.17
C VAL A 122 -3.47 12.15 16.10
N GLU A 123 -3.28 13.35 16.67
CA GLU A 123 -2.14 13.67 17.53
C GLU A 123 -2.45 13.55 19.03
N ASP A 124 -3.71 13.28 19.38
CA ASP A 124 -4.22 13.15 20.75
C ASP A 124 -4.75 11.72 20.97
N SER A 125 -4.31 11.11 22.07
CA SER A 125 -4.77 9.78 22.48
C SER A 125 -6.11 9.78 23.22
N THR A 126 -6.72 10.94 23.45
CA THR A 126 -8.03 11.03 24.11
C THR A 126 -9.15 10.45 23.23
N ASP A 127 -9.99 9.58 23.80
CA ASP A 127 -11.19 8.97 23.17
C ASP A 127 -10.92 8.21 21.85
N TRP A 128 -9.67 7.84 21.57
CA TRP A 128 -9.29 7.20 20.32
C TRP A 128 -10.03 5.86 20.07
N GLU A 129 -10.38 5.13 21.14
CA GLU A 129 -11.06 3.84 21.06
C GLU A 129 -12.45 3.98 20.46
N ALA A 130 -13.19 5.03 20.84
CA ALA A 130 -14.51 5.33 20.30
C ALA A 130 -14.41 5.70 18.82
N LEU A 131 -13.44 6.55 18.47
CA LEU A 131 -13.14 6.90 17.08
C LEU A 131 -12.79 5.65 16.24
N ALA A 132 -11.98 4.76 16.80
CA ALA A 132 -11.60 3.52 16.13
C ALA A 132 -12.81 2.59 15.90
N GLU A 133 -13.72 2.51 16.87
CA GLU A 133 -14.95 1.72 16.74
C GLU A 133 -15.89 2.27 15.67
N ASP A 134 -16.09 3.59 15.63
CA ASP A 134 -16.89 4.24 14.59
C ASP A 134 -16.31 3.94 13.19
N ARG A 135 -14.98 4.07 13.03
CA ARG A 135 -14.32 3.76 11.75
C ARG A 135 -14.41 2.29 11.36
N ARG A 136 -14.26 1.36 12.30
CA ARG A 136 -14.49 -0.07 12.03
C ARG A 136 -15.92 -0.32 11.59
N GLY A 137 -16.90 0.33 12.22
CA GLY A 137 -18.30 0.28 11.82
C GLY A 137 -18.52 0.76 10.38
N GLU A 138 -17.96 1.93 10.02
CA GLU A 138 -18.03 2.47 8.65
C GLU A 138 -17.39 1.53 7.62
N ARG A 139 -16.25 0.92 7.95
CA ARG A 139 -15.53 -0.02 7.09
C ARG A 139 -16.22 -1.38 7.00
N LEU A 140 -16.93 -1.82 8.03
CA LEU A 140 -17.77 -3.01 7.95
C LEU A 140 -18.93 -2.81 6.95
N LEU A 141 -19.49 -1.60 6.93
CA LEU A 141 -20.52 -1.21 5.96
C LEU A 141 -19.96 -0.98 4.55
N ASN A 142 -18.70 -0.54 4.47
CA ASN A 142 -17.98 -0.28 3.22
C ASN A 142 -16.63 -0.99 3.23
N PRO A 143 -16.59 -2.32 2.96
CA PRO A 143 -15.35 -3.07 3.05
C PRO A 143 -14.22 -2.41 2.22
N PRO A 144 -12.94 -2.58 2.59
CA PRO A 144 -11.86 -2.19 1.72
C PRO A 144 -11.94 -2.94 0.39
N LEU A 145 -11.59 -2.25 -0.70
CA LEU A 145 -11.49 -2.84 -2.03
C LEU A 145 -10.02 -2.80 -2.46
N ASP A 146 -9.39 -3.97 -2.54
CA ASP A 146 -8.07 -4.10 -3.15
C ASP A 146 -8.19 -4.04 -4.67
N ALA A 147 -8.26 -2.81 -5.17
CA ALA A 147 -8.24 -2.55 -6.60
C ALA A 147 -6.93 -3.00 -7.27
N ARG A 148 -5.79 -3.08 -6.54
CA ARG A 148 -4.50 -3.41 -7.14
C ARG A 148 -4.47 -4.87 -7.59
N ALA A 149 -5.00 -5.78 -6.79
CA ALA A 149 -5.14 -7.18 -7.15
C ALA A 149 -5.95 -7.38 -8.45
N VAL A 150 -6.95 -6.53 -8.72
CA VAL A 150 -7.72 -6.59 -9.96
C VAL A 150 -7.00 -5.91 -11.12
N LEU A 151 -6.47 -4.70 -10.88
CA LEU A 151 -5.85 -3.85 -11.91
C LEU A 151 -4.50 -4.38 -12.39
N TYR A 152 -3.79 -5.15 -11.57
CA TYR A 152 -2.43 -5.62 -11.84
C TYR A 152 -2.22 -7.12 -11.54
N GLY A 153 -3.24 -7.82 -11.07
CA GLY A 153 -3.14 -9.24 -10.75
C GLY A 153 -3.79 -10.15 -11.78
N GLU A 154 -4.13 -11.36 -11.34
CA GLU A 154 -4.71 -12.42 -12.15
C GLU A 154 -5.90 -11.98 -13.02
N PRO A 155 -6.86 -11.17 -12.54
CA PRO A 155 -8.00 -10.75 -13.37
C PRO A 155 -7.59 -10.01 -14.66
N LEU A 156 -6.55 -9.17 -14.60
CA LEU A 156 -6.00 -8.50 -15.78
C LEU A 156 -5.34 -9.51 -16.72
N PHE A 157 -4.47 -10.37 -16.17
CA PHE A 157 -3.70 -11.32 -16.98
C PHE A 157 -4.61 -12.33 -17.68
N ASP A 158 -5.62 -12.85 -16.97
CA ASP A 158 -6.63 -13.74 -17.53
C ASP A 158 -7.44 -13.07 -18.63
N PHE A 159 -7.86 -11.82 -18.41
CA PHE A 159 -8.60 -11.07 -19.41
C PHE A 159 -7.76 -10.86 -20.67
N ILE A 160 -6.52 -10.39 -20.54
CA ILE A 160 -5.62 -10.19 -21.68
C ILE A 160 -5.39 -11.51 -22.39
N ALA A 161 -5.04 -12.58 -21.67
CA ALA A 161 -4.74 -13.87 -22.27
C ALA A 161 -5.93 -14.44 -23.07
N ARG A 162 -7.13 -14.45 -22.48
CA ARG A 162 -8.35 -14.95 -23.15
C ARG A 162 -8.68 -14.13 -24.38
N ASN A 163 -8.72 -12.80 -24.26
CA ASN A 163 -9.08 -11.94 -25.39
C ASN A 163 -8.01 -11.96 -26.50
N CYS A 164 -6.73 -12.09 -26.16
CA CYS A 164 -5.69 -12.29 -27.15
C CYS A 164 -5.88 -13.63 -27.87
N LEU A 165 -6.08 -14.73 -27.14
CA LEU A 165 -6.32 -16.03 -27.76
C LEU A 165 -7.52 -15.99 -28.70
N ASP A 166 -8.66 -15.48 -28.26
CA ASP A 166 -9.86 -15.38 -29.10
C ASP A 166 -9.64 -14.48 -30.33
N THR A 167 -9.04 -13.30 -30.12
CA THR A 167 -8.82 -12.32 -31.20
C THR A 167 -7.80 -12.82 -32.22
N PHE A 168 -6.76 -13.53 -31.80
CA PHE A 168 -5.68 -14.01 -32.65
C PHE A 168 -5.92 -15.40 -33.24
N HIS A 169 -6.77 -16.22 -32.62
CA HIS A 169 -7.19 -17.52 -33.16
C HIS A 169 -7.97 -17.36 -34.48
N ASP A 170 -8.81 -16.33 -34.58
CA ASP A 170 -9.68 -16.10 -35.73
C ASP A 170 -8.99 -15.36 -36.91
N GLN A 171 -7.70 -15.03 -36.81
CA GLN A 171 -7.04 -14.15 -37.78
C GLN A 171 -6.45 -14.87 -39.00
N GLY A 172 -6.45 -16.20 -39.06
CA GLY A 172 -5.77 -16.95 -40.13
C GLY A 172 -4.26 -16.68 -40.15
N PRO A 173 -3.52 -17.04 -41.23
CA PRO A 173 -2.10 -16.75 -41.32
C PRO A 173 -1.83 -15.24 -41.26
N ALA A 174 -0.70 -14.85 -40.66
CA ALA A 174 -0.28 -13.46 -40.55
C ALA A 174 -0.45 -12.72 -41.89
N ALA A 175 -1.10 -11.57 -41.86
CA ALA A 175 -1.26 -10.74 -43.05
C ALA A 175 0.13 -10.47 -43.64
N THR A 176 0.26 -10.60 -44.96
CA THR A 176 1.48 -10.16 -45.65
C THR A 176 1.74 -8.71 -45.29
N PRO A 177 2.96 -8.34 -44.86
CA PRO A 177 3.29 -6.96 -44.51
C PRO A 177 2.88 -6.03 -45.65
N ASP A 178 2.18 -4.96 -45.33
CA ASP A 178 1.82 -3.95 -46.32
C ASP A 178 3.10 -3.19 -46.70
N ASP A 179 3.52 -3.28 -47.96
CA ASP A 179 4.80 -2.73 -48.43
C ASP A 179 4.82 -1.18 -48.40
N GLU A 180 3.66 -0.52 -48.20
CA GLU A 180 3.52 0.93 -48.20
C GLU A 180 3.57 1.60 -46.80
N ASP A 181 3.30 0.87 -45.71
CA ASP A 181 3.36 1.40 -44.33
C ASP A 181 4.02 0.43 -43.35
N HIS A 182 5.35 0.50 -43.27
CA HIS A 182 6.15 -0.29 -42.34
C HIS A 182 5.91 0.03 -40.85
N THR A 183 5.14 1.07 -40.54
CA THR A 183 4.81 1.46 -39.14
C THR A 183 3.46 0.91 -38.68
N TYR A 184 2.57 0.57 -39.60
CA TYR A 184 1.28 -0.02 -39.26
C TYR A 184 1.45 -1.46 -38.79
N ARG A 185 1.06 -1.72 -37.54
CA ARG A 185 1.01 -3.06 -36.96
C ARG A 185 -0.42 -3.35 -36.53
N ARG A 186 -1.14 -4.12 -37.35
CA ARG A 186 -2.52 -4.56 -37.08
C ARG A 186 -2.65 -5.19 -35.69
N GLU A 187 -1.64 -5.95 -35.27
CA GLU A 187 -1.58 -6.59 -33.95
C GLU A 187 -1.60 -5.56 -32.83
N CYS A 188 -0.93 -4.42 -32.99
CA CYS A 188 -0.93 -3.34 -32.01
C CYS A 188 -2.32 -2.69 -31.87
N ASP A 189 -3.07 -2.56 -32.96
CA ASP A 189 -4.44 -2.04 -32.91
C ASP A 189 -5.40 -3.00 -32.21
N LEU A 190 -5.25 -4.32 -32.46
CA LEU A 190 -6.04 -5.36 -31.79
C LEU A 190 -5.76 -5.39 -30.29
N ILE A 191 -4.48 -5.36 -29.90
CA ILE A 191 -4.07 -5.26 -28.49
C ILE A 191 -4.61 -3.98 -27.86
N ARG A 192 -4.56 -2.84 -28.57
CA ARG A 192 -5.16 -1.58 -28.09
C ARG A 192 -6.66 -1.74 -27.87
N GLY A 193 -7.37 -2.41 -28.77
CA GLY A 193 -8.80 -2.71 -28.62
C GLY A 193 -9.11 -3.53 -27.36
N ILE A 194 -8.32 -4.59 -27.11
CA ILE A 194 -8.43 -5.41 -25.89
C ILE A 194 -8.20 -4.55 -24.64
N HIS A 195 -7.16 -3.71 -24.64
CA HIS A 195 -6.86 -2.84 -23.50
C HIS A 195 -7.97 -1.80 -23.26
N VAL A 196 -8.53 -1.20 -24.31
CA VAL A 196 -9.68 -0.28 -24.19
C VAL A 196 -10.89 -1.01 -23.60
N CYS A 197 -11.15 -2.24 -24.05
CA CYS A 197 -12.24 -3.06 -23.52
C CYS A 197 -12.05 -3.32 -22.02
N TRP A 198 -10.84 -3.72 -21.60
CA TRP A 198 -10.50 -3.85 -20.18
C TRP A 198 -10.81 -2.57 -19.41
N MET A 199 -10.26 -1.43 -19.88
CA MET A 199 -10.33 -0.16 -19.16
C MET A 199 -11.73 0.42 -19.03
N MET A 200 -12.63 0.09 -19.96
CA MET A 200 -13.95 0.72 -20.07
C MET A 200 -15.11 -0.21 -19.65
N THR A 201 -14.85 -1.47 -19.35
CA THR A 201 -15.90 -2.43 -18.94
C THR A 201 -16.09 -2.41 -17.43
N PRO A 202 -17.32 -2.15 -16.92
CA PRO A 202 -17.64 -2.29 -15.51
C PRO A 202 -17.36 -3.70 -14.99
N ARG A 203 -16.87 -3.80 -13.76
CA ARG A 203 -16.55 -5.10 -13.16
C ARG A 203 -17.15 -5.25 -11.77
N ASP A 204 -17.70 -6.43 -11.48
CA ASP A 204 -18.28 -6.74 -10.16
C ASP A 204 -17.21 -6.74 -9.07
N ASP A 205 -16.00 -7.24 -9.39
CA ASP A 205 -14.82 -7.19 -8.52
C ASP A 205 -14.28 -5.76 -8.28
N LEU A 206 -14.82 -4.75 -8.96
CA LEU A 206 -14.60 -3.32 -8.72
C LEU A 206 -15.89 -2.58 -8.31
N ARG A 207 -16.90 -3.29 -7.79
CA ARG A 207 -18.21 -2.74 -7.38
C ARG A 207 -18.95 -2.04 -8.51
N GLY A 208 -18.88 -2.61 -9.71
CA GLY A 208 -19.51 -2.07 -10.91
C GLY A 208 -18.80 -0.85 -11.50
N GLN A 209 -17.62 -0.48 -11.01
CA GLN A 209 -16.79 0.56 -11.62
C GLN A 209 -15.94 -0.03 -12.74
N THR A 210 -15.53 0.83 -13.67
CA THR A 210 -14.53 0.46 -14.68
C THR A 210 -13.12 0.58 -14.10
N PRO A 211 -12.14 -0.21 -14.58
CA PRO A 211 -10.73 -0.04 -14.20
C PRO A 211 -10.25 1.41 -14.34
N ARG A 212 -10.68 2.11 -15.40
CA ARG A 212 -10.39 3.53 -15.60
C ARG A 212 -10.91 4.41 -14.47
N GLN A 213 -12.15 4.23 -14.03
CA GLN A 213 -12.73 5.04 -12.95
C GLN A 213 -11.94 4.86 -11.65
N VAL A 214 -11.59 3.62 -11.32
CA VAL A 214 -10.82 3.30 -10.11
C VAL A 214 -9.40 3.87 -10.19
N MET A 215 -8.72 3.72 -11.33
CA MET A 215 -7.39 4.29 -11.55
C MET A 215 -7.40 5.82 -11.49
N VAL A 216 -8.44 6.49 -12.00
CA VAL A 216 -8.57 7.95 -11.92
C VAL A 216 -8.84 8.39 -10.47
N ALA A 217 -9.71 7.69 -9.75
CA ALA A 217 -10.03 8.00 -8.36
C ALA A 217 -8.80 7.84 -7.45
N LYS A 218 -7.98 6.82 -7.68
CA LYS A 218 -6.74 6.55 -6.92
C LYS A 218 -5.48 7.07 -7.60
N ARG A 219 -5.61 7.94 -8.62
CA ARG A 219 -4.51 8.30 -9.53
C ARG A 219 -3.27 8.78 -8.80
N ARG A 220 -3.43 9.76 -7.91
CA ARG A 220 -2.31 10.35 -7.17
C ARG A 220 -1.58 9.31 -6.32
N LEU A 221 -2.31 8.50 -5.54
CA LEU A 221 -1.72 7.44 -4.73
C LEU A 221 -0.96 6.40 -5.58
N ILE A 222 -1.50 6.04 -6.75
CA ILE A 222 -0.85 5.09 -7.67
C ILE A 222 0.39 5.71 -8.33
N GLU A 223 0.29 6.95 -8.82
CA GLU A 223 1.39 7.67 -9.45
C GLU A 223 2.54 7.89 -8.45
N ASP A 224 2.23 8.43 -7.27
CA ASP A 224 3.20 8.69 -6.20
C ASP A 224 3.86 7.37 -5.73
N GLY A 225 3.06 6.31 -5.55
CA GLY A 225 3.57 4.99 -5.18
C GLY A 225 4.51 4.37 -6.22
N LEU A 226 4.20 4.53 -7.51
CA LEU A 226 5.07 4.05 -8.61
C LEU A 226 6.35 4.89 -8.71
N GLU A 227 6.26 6.21 -8.58
CA GLU A 227 7.42 7.10 -8.57
C GLU A 227 8.36 6.77 -7.41
N ASP A 228 7.81 6.61 -6.20
CA ASP A 228 8.61 6.26 -5.02
C ASP A 228 9.32 4.91 -5.19
N ARG A 229 8.65 3.91 -5.78
CA ARG A 229 9.25 2.60 -6.06
C ARG A 229 10.35 2.69 -7.11
N ALA A 230 10.12 3.46 -8.18
CA ALA A 230 11.13 3.69 -9.22
C ALA A 230 12.38 4.37 -8.64
N LEU A 231 12.20 5.39 -7.79
CA LEU A 231 13.29 6.08 -7.10
C LEU A 231 14.05 5.14 -6.17
N GLN A 232 13.35 4.31 -5.41
CA GLN A 232 13.97 3.33 -4.54
C GLN A 232 14.84 2.36 -5.33
N TRP A 233 14.30 1.75 -6.39
CA TRP A 233 15.04 0.80 -7.23
C TRP A 233 16.26 1.44 -7.92
N SER A 234 16.17 2.72 -8.29
CA SER A 234 17.32 3.44 -8.88
C SER A 234 18.48 3.67 -7.91
N ARG A 235 18.27 3.46 -6.60
CA ARG A 235 19.25 3.71 -5.54
C ARG A 235 19.76 2.43 -4.86
N THR A 236 19.21 1.27 -5.21
CA THR A 236 19.51 -0.02 -4.57
C THR A 236 20.35 -0.96 -5.46
N GLU A 237 21.15 -0.40 -6.37
CA GLU A 237 22.19 -1.13 -7.14
C GLU A 237 23.54 -1.23 -6.40
#